data_AF-A0A1M5XAL5-F1
#
_entry.id   AF-A0A1M5XAL5-F1
#
_cell.length_a   1.000
_cell.length_b   1.000
_cell.length_c   1.000
_cell.angle_alpha   90.00
_cell.angle_beta   90.00
_cell.angle_gamma   90.00
#
_symmetry.space_group_name_H-M   'P 1'
#
loop_
_entity.id
_entity.type
_entity.pdbx_description
1 polymer ?
#
loop_
_entity_poly.entity_id
_entity_poly.type
_entity_poly.pdbx_seq_one_letter_code
_entity_poly.pdbx_strand_id
1 'polypeptide(L)'
;MYLVPLKVPAGWEVKWNHFYDIRAEDQRLEDGLIDYPFCEDMLYMTHQGRMRAIDLGWYPECDPEGAYHLILLQGHLEIPEFTHQVKQSVTRKIGGQSLVYRLEKQIIYDFEHPVKSFQSKDIYQVQAQIDVFLSCE
;
A
#
# COMPACT_ATOMS: atom_id res chain seq x y z
N MET A 1 8.69 -2.28 -18.92
CA MET A 1 8.85 -1.80 -17.54
C MET A 1 9.09 -3.01 -16.65
N TYR A 2 10.08 -2.95 -15.76
CA TYR A 2 10.35 -3.99 -14.75
C TYR A 2 10.11 -3.40 -13.38
N LEU A 3 9.58 -4.19 -12.44
CA LEU A 3 9.39 -3.74 -11.07
C LEU A 3 10.75 -3.59 -10.37
N VAL A 4 10.85 -2.60 -9.49
CA VAL A 4 11.99 -2.48 -8.57
C VAL A 4 12.03 -3.72 -7.68
N PRO A 5 13.19 -4.41 -7.54
CA PRO A 5 13.27 -5.62 -6.72
C PRO A 5 13.21 -5.27 -5.23
N LEU A 6 12.13 -5.67 -4.55
CA LEU A 6 11.95 -5.45 -3.11
C LEU A 6 12.18 -6.74 -2.31
N LYS A 7 12.82 -6.64 -1.14
CA LYS A 7 13.01 -7.77 -0.22
C LYS A 7 11.83 -7.89 0.74
N VAL A 8 10.66 -8.28 0.22
CA VAL A 8 9.43 -8.37 1.01
C VAL A 8 9.51 -9.51 2.05
N PRO A 9 9.55 -9.23 3.36
CA PRO A 9 9.59 -10.27 4.39
C PRO A 9 8.24 -11.00 4.51
N ALA A 10 8.27 -12.19 5.12
CA ALA A 10 7.05 -12.94 5.41
C ALA A 10 6.07 -12.13 6.26
N GLY A 11 4.77 -12.26 5.97
CA GLY A 11 3.69 -11.56 6.68
C GLY A 11 3.25 -10.24 6.04
N TRP A 12 4.04 -9.70 5.11
CA TRP A 12 3.61 -8.60 4.25
C TRP A 12 2.82 -9.12 3.05
N GLU A 13 1.71 -8.45 2.76
CA GLU A 13 0.87 -8.69 1.60
C GLU A 13 0.98 -7.48 0.67
N VAL A 14 1.34 -7.73 -0.60
CA VAL A 14 1.34 -6.70 -1.65
C VAL A 14 -0.09 -6.54 -2.16
N LYS A 15 -0.68 -5.36 -1.96
CA LYS A 15 -2.03 -5.05 -2.44
C LYS A 15 -2.02 -4.60 -3.90
N TRP A 16 -1.09 -3.71 -4.24
CA TRP A 16 -0.74 -3.35 -5.61
C TRP A 16 0.72 -2.90 -5.68
N ASN A 17 1.30 -2.96 -6.88
CA ASN A 17 2.67 -2.54 -7.12
C ASN A 17 2.83 -2.05 -8.57
N HIS A 18 3.08 -0.76 -8.69
CA HIS A 18 3.40 0.00 -9.90
C HIS A 18 4.76 0.71 -9.75
N PHE A 19 5.57 0.29 -8.77
CA PHE A 19 6.92 0.82 -8.56
C PHE A 19 7.90 0.18 -9.54
N TYR A 20 7.99 0.75 -10.73
CA TYR A 20 8.88 0.30 -11.82
C TYR A 20 10.25 0.98 -11.76
N ASP A 21 11.29 0.25 -12.19
CA ASP A 21 12.66 0.75 -12.36
C ASP A 21 12.75 1.60 -13.64
N ILE A 22 12.13 2.78 -13.57
CA ILE A 22 12.17 3.81 -14.61
C ILE A 22 12.32 5.18 -13.93
N ARG A 23 12.90 6.14 -14.66
CA ARG A 23 13.15 7.49 -14.16
C ARG A 23 12.06 8.46 -14.60
N ALA A 24 11.66 9.37 -13.72
CA ALA A 24 10.62 10.35 -14.01
C ALA A 24 11.01 11.26 -15.18
N GLU A 25 12.30 11.62 -15.27
CA GLU A 25 12.80 12.51 -16.31
C GLU A 25 12.68 11.91 -17.72
N ASP A 26 12.69 10.58 -17.82
CA ASP A 26 12.58 9.84 -19.08
C ASP A 26 11.11 9.68 -19.54
N GLN A 27 10.13 10.05 -18.70
CA GLN A 27 8.69 9.90 -18.99
C GLN A 27 7.99 11.23 -19.33
N ARG A 28 8.74 12.31 -19.59
CA ARG A 28 8.14 13.60 -19.93
C ARG A 28 7.37 13.53 -21.27
N LEU A 29 6.13 13.98 -21.24
CA LEU A 29 5.24 14.11 -22.38
C LEU A 29 5.41 15.49 -23.05
N GLU A 30 4.80 15.67 -24.23
CA GLU A 30 4.86 16.94 -24.98
C GLU A 30 4.22 18.12 -24.23
N ASP A 31 3.24 17.85 -23.37
CA ASP A 31 2.57 18.85 -22.53
C ASP A 31 3.37 19.23 -21.27
N GLY A 32 4.50 18.56 -21.03
CA GLY A 32 5.38 18.81 -19.90
C GLY A 32 5.07 18.00 -18.64
N LEU A 33 4.01 17.19 -18.61
CA LEU A 33 3.71 16.26 -17.52
C LEU A 33 4.49 14.94 -17.68
N ILE A 34 4.42 14.08 -16.67
CA ILE A 34 4.94 12.69 -16.75
C ILE A 34 3.77 11.70 -16.71
N ASP A 35 3.86 10.65 -17.52
CA ASP A 35 2.82 9.61 -17.62
C ASP A 35 2.94 8.56 -16.49
N TYR A 36 2.03 7.59 -16.48
CA TYR A 36 2.10 6.39 -15.66
C TYR A 36 3.53 5.81 -15.59
N PRO A 37 4.03 5.42 -14.41
CA PRO A 37 3.33 5.14 -13.15
C PRO A 37 3.38 6.28 -12.13
N PHE A 38 3.75 7.51 -12.52
CA PHE A 38 4.05 8.58 -11.56
C PHE A 38 2.78 9.26 -11.01
N CYS A 39 2.02 8.48 -10.22
CA CYS A 39 0.79 8.88 -9.55
C CYS A 39 0.88 8.69 -8.03
N GLU A 40 -0.17 9.09 -7.31
CA GLU A 40 -0.24 9.01 -5.85
C GLU A 40 -0.21 7.56 -5.31
N ASP A 41 -0.67 6.57 -6.09
CA ASP A 41 -0.82 5.18 -5.65
C ASP A 41 0.18 4.23 -6.37
N MET A 42 1.48 4.36 -6.09
CA MET A 42 2.50 3.53 -6.75
C MET A 42 2.68 2.16 -6.11
N LEU A 43 2.69 2.05 -4.77
CA LEU A 43 2.89 0.77 -4.08
C LEU A 43 2.22 0.79 -2.73
N TYR A 44 1.43 -0.25 -2.45
CA TYR A 44 0.80 -0.44 -1.15
C TYR A 44 0.98 -1.87 -0.64
N MET A 45 1.50 -1.99 0.57
CA MET A 45 1.73 -3.27 1.24
C MET A 45 1.22 -3.21 2.67
N THR A 46 0.65 -4.31 3.15
CA THR A 46 0.10 -4.39 4.51
C THR A 46 0.64 -5.59 5.26
N HIS A 47 0.92 -5.43 6.55
CA HIS A 47 1.22 -6.51 7.49
C HIS A 47 0.16 -6.53 8.59
N GLN A 48 -0.91 -7.30 8.37
CA GLN A 48 -2.05 -7.35 9.29
C GLN A 48 -1.67 -7.71 10.73
N GLY A 49 -0.75 -8.68 10.92
CA GLY A 49 -0.33 -9.11 12.25
C GLY A 49 0.42 -8.05 13.07
N ARG A 50 1.01 -7.03 12.41
CA ARG A 50 1.70 -5.90 13.04
C ARG A 50 0.85 -4.63 12.98
N MET A 51 -0.30 -4.68 12.29
CA MET A 51 -1.11 -3.53 11.94
C MET A 51 -0.23 -2.41 11.35
N ARG A 52 0.59 -2.75 10.35
CA ARG A 52 1.45 -1.81 9.61
C ARG A 52 1.08 -1.80 8.14
N ALA A 53 1.21 -0.65 7.51
CA ALA A 53 1.19 -0.55 6.06
C ALA A 53 2.33 0.34 5.57
N ILE A 54 2.80 0.07 4.37
CA ILE A 54 3.71 0.95 3.62
C ILE A 54 2.93 1.41 2.41
N ASP A 55 2.97 2.71 2.19
CA ASP A 55 2.39 3.38 1.04
C ASP A 55 3.45 4.24 0.36
N LEU A 56 3.45 4.23 -0.97
CA LEU A 56 4.37 4.97 -1.81
C LEU A 56 3.60 5.61 -2.95
N GLY A 57 3.78 6.92 -3.10
CA GLY A 57 3.24 7.70 -4.20
C GLY A 57 4.25 8.68 -4.79
N TRP A 58 3.91 9.27 -5.93
CA TRP A 58 4.60 10.40 -6.50
C TRP A 58 3.75 11.67 -6.33
N TYR A 59 4.34 12.70 -5.72
CA TYR A 59 3.63 13.95 -5.41
C TYR A 59 4.41 15.19 -5.85
N PRO A 60 3.75 16.17 -6.49
CA PRO A 60 2.38 16.10 -7.02
C PRO A 60 2.25 15.05 -8.14
N GLU A 61 1.08 14.43 -8.28
CA GLU A 61 0.81 13.45 -9.34
C GLU A 61 1.11 14.03 -10.73
N CYS A 62 1.78 13.23 -11.57
CA CYS A 62 2.16 13.57 -12.93
C CYS A 62 3.04 14.83 -13.08
N ASP A 63 3.54 15.41 -11.99
CA ASP A 63 4.44 16.57 -12.02
C ASP A 63 5.89 16.08 -12.14
N PRO A 64 6.64 16.44 -13.20
CA PRO A 64 8.05 16.07 -13.31
C PRO A 64 8.93 16.64 -12.20
N GLU A 65 8.49 17.71 -11.54
CA GLU A 65 9.18 18.30 -10.41
C GLU A 65 8.79 17.67 -9.07
N GLY A 66 7.82 16.76 -9.07
CA GLY A 66 7.43 15.96 -7.91
C GLY A 66 8.53 15.01 -7.44
N ALA A 67 8.20 14.21 -6.43
CA ALA A 67 9.10 13.22 -5.86
C ALA A 67 8.32 12.02 -5.30
N TYR A 68 9.03 10.92 -5.05
CA TYR A 68 8.48 9.81 -4.31
C TYR A 68 8.24 10.20 -2.86
N HIS A 69 7.06 9.90 -2.32
CA HIS A 69 6.69 10.03 -0.93
C HIS A 69 6.37 8.64 -0.40
N LEU A 70 7.22 8.15 0.50
CA LEU A 70 7.10 6.86 1.15
C LEU A 70 6.67 7.08 2.61
N ILE A 71 5.59 6.41 3.02
CA ILE A 71 5.09 6.50 4.40
C ILE A 71 4.89 5.12 5.02
N LEU A 72 5.15 5.04 6.33
CA LEU A 72 4.84 3.89 7.17
C LEU A 72 3.63 4.25 8.03
N LEU A 73 2.58 3.44 7.96
CA LEU A 73 1.31 3.70 8.62
C LEU A 73 1.10 2.79 9.83
N GLN A 74 0.38 3.30 10.83
CA GLN A 74 -0.17 2.50 11.92
C GLN A 74 -1.62 2.14 11.58
N GLY A 75 -1.92 0.85 11.64
CA GLY A 75 -3.27 0.32 11.55
C GLY A 75 -3.91 0.18 12.92
N HIS A 76 -5.24 0.22 12.95
CA HIS A 76 -6.05 -0.14 14.09
C HIS A 76 -7.25 -0.97 13.61
N LEU A 77 -7.78 -1.82 14.50
CA LEU A 77 -8.98 -2.57 14.18
C LEU A 77 -10.17 -1.63 14.22
N GLU A 78 -10.91 -1.58 13.12
CA GLU A 78 -12.26 -1.06 13.16
C GLU A 78 -13.14 -2.13 13.82
N ILE A 79 -13.67 -1.80 14.99
CA ILE A 79 -14.60 -2.67 15.70
C ILE A 79 -16.00 -2.12 15.42
N PRO A 80 -16.75 -2.72 14.48
CA PRO A 80 -18.12 -2.30 14.25
C PRO A 80 -18.94 -2.49 15.53
N GLU A 81 -19.62 -1.43 15.95
CA GLU A 81 -20.56 -1.48 17.05
C GLU A 81 -21.85 -2.15 16.58
N PHE A 82 -22.23 -3.22 17.27
CA PHE A 82 -23.47 -3.91 17.00
C PHE A 82 -24.44 -3.72 18.16
N THR A 83 -25.66 -3.29 17.85
CA THR A 83 -26.75 -3.16 18.84
C THR A 83 -27.26 -4.50 19.34
N HIS A 84 -26.90 -5.60 18.67
CA HIS A 84 -27.33 -6.97 18.96
C HIS A 84 -26.19 -7.96 18.74
N GLN A 85 -26.31 -9.17 19.26
CA GLN A 85 -25.33 -10.23 19.04
C GLN A 85 -25.27 -10.63 17.55
N VAL A 86 -24.13 -10.41 16.90
CA VAL A 86 -23.93 -10.76 15.49
C VAL A 86 -23.21 -12.08 15.33
N LYS A 87 -23.75 -12.95 14.48
CA LYS A 87 -23.08 -14.19 14.07
C LYS A 87 -21.86 -13.85 13.23
N GLN A 88 -20.70 -14.34 13.66
CA GLN A 88 -19.43 -14.14 12.96
C GLN A 88 -19.31 -14.97 11.68
N SER A 89 -20.17 -15.98 11.51
CA SER A 89 -20.28 -16.71 10.26
C SER A 89 -21.70 -17.22 10.00
N VAL A 90 -22.04 -17.36 8.72
CA VAL A 90 -23.31 -17.91 8.26
C VAL A 90 -23.01 -18.95 7.18
N THR A 91 -23.60 -20.14 7.29
CA THR A 91 -23.49 -21.18 6.26
C THR A 91 -24.80 -21.28 5.48
N ARG A 92 -24.72 -21.32 4.15
CA ARG A 92 -25.88 -21.46 3.26
C ARG A 92 -25.66 -22.59 2.25
N LYS A 93 -26.67 -23.43 2.06
CA LYS A 93 -26.67 -24.45 1.00
C LYS A 93 -27.25 -23.88 -0.29
N ILE A 94 -26.52 -23.97 -1.40
CA ILE A 94 -26.95 -23.55 -2.73
C ILE A 94 -26.48 -24.62 -3.73
N GLY A 95 -27.41 -25.21 -4.49
CA GLY A 95 -27.07 -26.20 -5.53
C GLY A 95 -26.30 -27.43 -5.03
N GLY A 96 -26.52 -27.86 -3.78
CA GLY A 96 -25.78 -28.98 -3.16
C GLY A 96 -24.42 -28.59 -2.55
N GLN A 97 -23.97 -27.34 -2.71
CA GLN A 97 -22.74 -26.82 -2.12
C GLN A 97 -23.02 -26.03 -0.85
N SER A 98 -22.08 -26.00 0.09
CA SER A 98 -22.15 -25.19 1.31
C SER A 98 -21.25 -23.96 1.18
N LEU A 99 -21.83 -22.77 1.17
CA LEU A 99 -21.11 -21.50 1.23
C LEU A 99 -21.01 -21.04 2.69
N VAL A 100 -19.83 -20.61 3.12
CA VAL A 100 -19.59 -20.04 4.45
C VAL A 100 -19.19 -18.58 4.29
N TYR A 101 -20.05 -17.68 4.77
CA TYR A 101 -19.76 -16.25 4.88
C TYR A 101 -19.15 -16.00 6.26
N ARG A 102 -18.05 -15.24 6.34
CA ARG A 102 -17.45 -14.82 7.60
C ARG A 102 -17.39 -13.31 7.65
N LEU A 103 -17.68 -12.77 8.83
CA LEU A 103 -17.42 -11.36 9.11
C LEU A 103 -15.91 -11.21 9.33
N GLU A 104 -15.27 -10.41 8.49
CA GLU A 104 -13.85 -10.09 8.62
C GLU A 104 -13.66 -8.80 9.40
N LYS A 105 -12.63 -8.77 10.25
CA LYS A 105 -12.20 -7.55 10.91
C LYS A 105 -11.45 -6.70 9.89
N GLN A 106 -11.80 -5.43 9.79
CA GLN A 106 -11.06 -4.49 8.95
C GLN A 106 -9.99 -3.79 9.78
N ILE A 107 -8.82 -3.62 9.18
CA ILE A 107 -7.76 -2.77 9.72
C ILE A 107 -7.81 -1.48 8.90
N ILE A 108 -7.99 -0.36 9.60
CA ILE A 108 -7.90 0.98 9.02
C ILE A 108 -6.51 1.52 9.35
N TYR A 109 -5.86 2.12 8.36
CA TYR A 109 -4.54 2.75 8.51
C TYR A 109 -4.68 4.27 8.59
N ASP A 110 -3.92 4.89 9.49
CA ASP A 110 -3.92 6.34 9.70
C ASP A 110 -2.93 7.02 8.74
N PHE A 111 -3.46 7.55 7.63
CA PHE A 111 -2.70 8.31 6.63
C PHE A 111 -2.42 9.75 7.06
N GLU A 112 -3.17 10.30 8.02
CA GLU A 112 -2.99 11.66 8.51
C GLU A 112 -1.76 11.77 9.43
N HIS A 113 -1.46 10.70 10.17
CA HIS A 113 -0.35 10.65 11.11
C HIS A 113 0.59 9.46 10.82
N PRO A 114 1.37 9.52 9.72
CA PRO A 114 2.32 8.47 9.40
C PRO A 114 3.36 8.32 10.51
N VAL A 115 3.69 7.06 10.82
CA VAL A 115 4.69 6.68 11.83
C VAL A 115 6.07 7.17 11.41
N LYS A 116 6.37 7.05 10.11
CA LYS A 116 7.57 7.55 9.46
C LYS A 116 7.21 8.00 8.05
N SER A 117 7.90 9.02 7.57
CA SER A 117 7.84 9.45 6.18
C SER A 117 9.25 9.63 5.62
N PHE A 118 9.38 9.45 4.31
CA PHE A 118 10.61 9.67 3.57
C PHE A 118 10.28 10.18 2.17
N GLN A 119 11.07 11.11 1.67
CA GLN A 119 10.88 11.69 0.35
C GLN A 119 12.22 11.70 -0.41
N SER A 120 12.19 11.30 -1.67
CA SER A 120 13.36 11.41 -2.57
C SER A 120 12.92 11.37 -4.03
N LYS A 121 13.73 11.95 -4.93
CA LYS A 121 13.61 11.70 -6.38
C LYS A 121 14.41 10.45 -6.82
N ASP A 122 15.34 10.00 -5.97
CA ASP A 122 16.23 8.89 -6.28
C ASP A 122 15.59 7.54 -5.94
N ILE A 123 15.26 6.78 -6.98
CA ILE A 123 14.63 5.47 -6.87
C ILE A 123 15.42 4.48 -6.00
N TYR A 124 16.75 4.55 -5.99
CA TYR A 124 17.58 3.65 -5.19
C TYR A 124 17.53 4.00 -3.70
N GLN A 125 17.40 5.29 -3.37
CA GLN A 125 17.18 5.72 -1.99
C GLN A 125 15.80 5.28 -1.50
N VAL A 126 14.77 5.40 -2.34
CA VAL A 126 13.41 4.95 -2.03
C VAL A 126 13.38 3.44 -1.81
N GLN A 127 14.00 2.66 -2.70
CA GLN A 127 14.12 1.21 -2.56
C GLN A 127 14.82 0.82 -1.25
N ALA A 128 15.95 1.44 -0.94
CA ALA A 128 16.66 1.19 0.31
C ALA A 128 15.80 1.54 1.53
N GLN A 129 15.03 2.62 1.47
CA GLN A 129 14.15 3.02 2.55
C GLN A 129 12.93 2.10 2.72
N ILE A 130 12.39 1.56 1.63
CA ILE A 130 11.35 0.52 1.68
C ILE A 130 11.89 -0.71 2.43
N ASP A 131 13.09 -1.18 2.10
CA ASP A 131 13.72 -2.30 2.81
C ASP A 131 13.86 -2.01 4.33
N VAL A 132 14.22 -0.77 4.70
CA VAL A 132 14.27 -0.33 6.10
C VAL A 132 12.88 -0.37 6.76
N PHE A 133 11.85 0.15 6.10
CA PHE A 133 10.48 0.15 6.64
C PHE A 133 9.92 -1.27 6.79
N LEU A 134 10.21 -2.15 5.83
CA LEU A 134 9.83 -3.57 5.88
C LEU A 134 10.53 -4.33 7.03
N SER A 135 11.75 -3.93 7.39
CA SER A 135 12.52 -4.52 8.48
C SER A 135 12.22 -3.98 9.88
N CYS A 136 11.49 -2.86 10.00
CA CYS A 136 11.14 -2.30 11.31
C CYS A 136 10.21 -3.28 12.06
N GLU A 137 10.73 -3.85 13.16
CA GLU A 137 9.99 -4.68 14.12
C GLU A 137 9.09 -3.85 15.02
#